data_AF-A0A7D6DXS2-F1
#
_entry.id   AF-A0A7D6DXS2-F1
#
_cell.length_a   1.000
_cell.length_b   1.000
_cell.length_c   1.000
_cell.angle_alpha   90.00
_cell.angle_beta   90.00
_cell.angle_gamma   90.00
#
_symmetry.space_group_name_H-M   'P 1'
#
loop_
_entity.id
_entity.type
_entity.pdbx_description
1 polymer ?
#
loop_
_entity_poly.entity_id
_entity_poly.type
_entity_poly.pdbx_seq_one_letter_code
_entity_poly.pdbx_strand_id
1 'polypeptide(L)' 'MAATFETMIVTRTGYPADVAAAAQFLASDDAGFITGVELPVDGGMLITNNVPAVSQATTDRPTAL' A
#
# COMPACT_ATOMS: atom_id res chain seq x y z
N MET A 1 17.76 -12.62 3.82
CA MET A 1 17.03 -11.54 3.12
C MET A 1 15.55 -11.66 3.43
N ALA A 2 15.13 -11.24 4.63
CA ALA A 2 13.71 -11.08 4.93
C ALA A 2 13.31 -9.72 4.35
N ALA A 3 12.35 -9.68 3.44
CA ALA A 3 11.72 -8.42 3.06
C ALA A 3 11.04 -7.88 4.32
N THR A 4 11.57 -6.81 4.88
CA THR A 4 11.04 -6.16 6.07
C THR A 4 9.70 -5.51 5.72
N PHE A 5 8.59 -6.23 5.89
CA PHE A 5 7.21 -5.75 5.69
C PHE A 5 6.76 -4.72 6.75
N GLU A 6 7.68 -4.30 7.61
CA GLU A 6 7.47 -3.49 8.82
C GLU A 6 7.04 -2.04 8.51
N THR A 7 7.14 -1.62 7.25
CA THR A 7 6.77 -0.27 6.79
C THR A 7 5.50 -0.20 5.94
N MET A 8 4.85 -1.33 5.60
CA MET A 8 3.57 -1.31 4.92
C MET A 8 2.42 -1.13 5.92
N ILE A 9 1.44 -0.29 5.57
CA ILE A 9 0.22 -0.11 6.39
C ILE A 9 -0.54 -1.44 6.49
N VAL A 10 -0.58 -2.18 5.39
CA VAL A 10 -0.98 -3.58 5.36
C VAL A 10 0.28 -4.43 5.39
N THR A 11 0.61 -5.02 6.54
CA THR A 11 1.86 -5.77 6.81
C THR A 11 1.89 -7.17 6.17
N ARG A 12 1.51 -7.27 4.90
CA ARG A 12 1.59 -8.49 4.08
C ARG A 12 1.78 -8.15 2.61
N THR A 13 2.24 -9.13 1.84
CA THR A 13 2.21 -9.03 0.37
C THR A 13 0.77 -9.01 -0.14
N GLY A 14 0.54 -8.30 -1.24
CA GLY A 14 -0.70 -8.37 -2.00
C GLY A 14 -0.89 -9.76 -2.63
N TYR A 15 -2.14 -10.21 -2.69
CA TYR A 15 -2.54 -11.42 -3.38
C TYR A 15 -3.38 -11.07 -4.62
N PRO A 16 -3.44 -11.94 -5.64
CA PRO A 16 -4.31 -11.72 -6.79
C PRO A 16 -5.78 -11.46 -6.42
N ALA A 17 -6.23 -12.05 -5.30
CA ALA A 17 -7.57 -11.85 -4.77
C ALA A 17 -7.86 -10.39 -4.36
N ASP A 18 -6.86 -9.61 -3.95
CA ASP A 18 -7.06 -8.21 -3.54
C ASP A 18 -7.48 -7.34 -4.73
N VAL A 19 -6.79 -7.51 -5.87
CA VAL A 19 -7.12 -6.81 -7.11
C VAL A 19 -8.43 -7.32 -7.70
N ALA A 20 -8.67 -8.64 -7.64
CA ALA A 20 -9.93 -9.23 -8.12
C ALA A 20 -11.15 -8.70 -7.34
N ALA A 21 -11.05 -8.56 -6.02
CA ALA A 21 -12.11 -8.00 -5.20
C ALA A 21 -12.36 -6.51 -5.53
N ALA A 22 -11.31 -5.72 -5.73
CA ALA A 22 -11.44 -4.32 -6.14
C ALA A 22 -12.10 -4.19 -7.53
N ALA A 23 -11.69 -5.04 -8.49
CA ALA A 23 -12.31 -5.09 -9.82
C ALA A 23 -13.78 -5.53 -9.76
N GLN A 24 -14.10 -6.51 -8.90
CA GLN A 24 -15.47 -6.97 -8.69
C GLN A 24 -16.35 -5.84 -8.14
N PHE A 25 -15.86 -5.05 -7.18
CA PHE A 25 -16.57 -3.87 -6.67
C PHE A 25 -16.78 -2.83 -7.78
N LEU A 26 -15.74 -2.50 -8.55
CA LEU A 26 -15.87 -1.53 -9.65
C LEU A 26 -16.83 -1.99 -10.75
N ALA A 27 -17.04 -3.29 -10.90
CA ALA A 27 -17.99 -3.87 -11.84
C ALA A 27 -19.41 -4.03 -11.28
N SER A 28 -19.63 -3.77 -9.99
CA SER A 28 -20.95 -3.88 -9.35
C SER A 28 -21.75 -2.59 -9.44
N ASP A 29 -23.06 -2.68 -9.19
CA ASP A 29 -23.95 -1.53 -9.14
C ASP A 29 -23.58 -0.53 -8.02
N ASP A 30 -22.88 -0.98 -6.98
CA ASP A 30 -22.45 -0.15 -5.85
C ASP A 30 -21.41 0.90 -6.26
N ALA A 31 -20.67 0.66 -7.34
CA ALA A 31 -19.70 1.61 -7.88
C ALA A 31 -20.30 2.58 -8.92
N GLY A 32 -21.63 2.66 -9.04
CA GLY A 32 -22.32 3.39 -10.12
C GLY A 32 -22.00 4.89 -10.29
N PHE A 33 -21.31 5.52 -9.33
CA PHE A 33 -20.84 6.91 -9.42
C PHE A 33 -19.30 7.05 -9.44
N ILE A 34 -18.57 5.93 -9.48
CA ILE A 34 -17.11 5.90 -9.50
C ILE A 34 -16.67 5.71 -10.96
N THR A 35 -16.18 6.78 -11.57
CA THR A 35 -15.71 6.76 -12.96
C THR A 35 -14.55 7.73 -13.17
N GLY A 36 -13.66 7.42 -14.12
CA GLY A 36 -12.52 8.27 -14.48
C GLY A 36 -11.43 8.36 -13.42
N VAL A 37 -11.33 7.38 -12.52
CA VAL A 37 -10.33 7.34 -11.43
C VAL A 37 -9.38 6.16 -11.57
N GLU A 38 -8.17 6.32 -11.04
CA GLU A 38 -7.27 5.22 -10.72
C GLU A 38 -7.49 4.83 -9.26
N LEU A 39 -7.78 3.55 -8.99
CA LEU A 39 -7.98 3.03 -7.64
C LEU A 39 -6.76 2.18 -7.23
N PRO A 40 -5.85 2.67 -6.37
CA PRO A 40 -4.71 1.90 -5.90
C PRO A 40 -5.12 0.69 -5.05
N VAL A 41 -4.52 -0.47 -5.34
CA VAL A 41 -4.67 -1.72 -4.58
C VAL A 41 -3.28 -2.23 -4.18
N ASP A 42 -2.62 -1.50 -3.29
CA ASP A 42 -1.17 -1.65 -3.03
C ASP A 42 -0.83 -1.84 -1.54
N GLY A 43 -1.83 -2.00 -0.68
CA GLY A 43 -1.62 -2.11 0.77
C GLY A 43 -1.15 -0.80 1.43
N GLY A 44 -1.36 0.35 0.77
CA GLY A 44 -1.04 1.67 1.29
C GLY A 44 0.36 2.16 0.94
N MET A 45 1.06 1.53 -0.01
CA MET A 45 2.42 1.94 -0.39
C MET A 45 2.50 3.36 -0.97
N LEU A 46 1.50 3.81 -1.72
CA LEU A 46 1.52 5.15 -2.33
C LEU A 46 1.30 6.28 -1.32
N ILE A 47 0.75 6.00 -0.15
CA ILE A 47 0.43 7.01 0.89
C ILE A 47 1.47 7.08 2.03
N THR A 48 2.40 6.13 2.13
CA THR A 48 3.40 6.08 3.21
C THR A 48 4.50 7.15 3.12
N ASN A 49 4.45 8.04 2.13
CA ASN A 49 5.42 9.13 1.94
C ASN A 49 5.36 10.24 3.03
N ASN A 50 4.48 10.16 4.03
CA ASN A 50 4.38 11.16 5.11
C ASN A 50 3.97 10.57 6.47
N VAL A 51 4.49 9.41 6.87
CA VAL A 51 4.39 8.98 8.27
C VAL A 51 5.57 9.61 9.05
N PRO A 52 5.35 10.56 9.98
CA PRO A 52 6.43 11.25 10.69
C PRO A 52 7.33 10.33 11.54
N ALA A 53 6.94 9.07 11.75
CA ALA A 53 7.75 8.08 12.46
C ALA A 53 8.72 7.26 11.57
N VAL A 54 8.46 7.15 10.26
CA VAL A 54 9.28 6.33 9.33
C VAL A 54 10.45 7.13 8.72
N SER A 55 10.29 8.45 8.61
CA SER A 55 11.37 9.35 8.15
C SER A 55 12.59 9.33 9.08
N GLN A 56 12.38 9.15 10.39
CA GLN A 56 13.46 9.22 11.39
C GLN A 56 14.19 7.88 11.55
N ALA A 57 13.52 6.73 11.37
CA ALA A 57 14.14 5.41 11.49
C ALA A 57 15.16 5.08 10.37
N THR A 58 15.05 5.72 9.20
CA THR A 58 16.03 5.55 8.10
C THR A 58 17.23 6.49 8.26
N THR A 59 17.05 7.63 8.94
CA THR A 59 18.13 8.61 9.17
C THR A 59 19.13 8.14 10.23
N ASP A 60 18.69 7.33 11.20
CA ASP A 60 19.53 6.82 12.30
C ASP A 60 20.24 5.48 11.99
N ARG A 61 20.37 5.08 10.72
CA ARG A 61 21.25 3.96 10.34
C ARG A 61 22.69 4.47 10.36
N PRO A 62 23.55 4.07 11.32
CA PRO A 62 24.95 4.50 11.31
C PRO A 62 25.60 4.02 10.01
N THR A 63 26.12 4.96 9.22
CA THR A 63 26.81 4.71 7.95
C THR A 63 28.20 4.07 8.12
N ALA A 64 28.40 3.23 9.14
CA ALA A 64 29.73 2.72 9.50
C ALA A 64 29.77 1.19 9.57
N LEU A 65 30.47 0.65 8.56
CA LEU A 65 31.11 -0.67 8.38
C LEU A 65 30.24 -1.84 7.92
#